data_AF-A0A7S2MK02-F1
#
_entry.id   AF-A0A7S2MK02-F1
#
_cell.length_a   1.000
_cell.length_b   1.000
_cell.length_c   1.000
_cell.angle_alpha   90.00
_cell.angle_beta   90.00
_cell.angle_gamma   90.00
#
_symmetry.space_group_name_H-M   'P 1'
#
loop_
_entity.id
_entity.type
_entity.pdbx_description
1 polymer ?
#
loop_
_entity_poly.entity_id
_entity_poly.type
_entity_poly.pdbx_seq_one_letter_code
_entity_poly.pdbx_strand_id
1 'polypeptide(L)'
;ASSGVPGAPVGGREAPEDAAPDGTVEGHDRRRGVAHWVGRVAFAEEECSVCFEVMGGDMPTRRLACGHGFHHACIHRWLQQRASCPLCNAEAPAAPAPAPAFKVDLGHQEMSQIMTELEDIFLAIHQCAGPDRPIALSGLACNLCVSLGYEDEDELEEAIGGSLADFLSALPHFDVHWPEALGTSSDSGNADVAQDDAAEAAPEPEVRATMRPEADPEELARRPGVRIAFTVAERDDLWRVVLQGPCANIEIPELEFVIRPRDRRRVDTIYNMIASAVFHLGDHVQKSSRAGSISDEEVSLICNTIDQLNLLLDLEQPFTVVVTDSQGVSELKPATGSHIGALP
;
A
#
# COMPACT_ATOMS: atom_id res chain seq x y z
N ALA A 1 71.60 -63.04 -17.17
CA ALA A 1 71.70 -63.64 -15.82
C ALA A 1 70.42 -63.25 -15.07
N SER A 2 69.33 -64.01 -15.13
CA SER A 2 69.03 -65.30 -14.48
C SER A 2 69.14 -65.25 -12.96
N SER A 3 68.00 -65.04 -12.30
CA SER A 3 67.50 -65.66 -11.04
C SER A 3 66.42 -64.73 -10.47
N GLY A 4 65.21 -65.14 -10.06
CA GLY A 4 64.59 -66.44 -9.94
C GLY A 4 63.67 -66.47 -8.71
N VAL A 5 62.36 -66.65 -8.97
CA VAL A 5 61.33 -67.34 -8.13
C VAL A 5 60.90 -66.72 -6.77
N PRO A 6 59.80 -67.16 -6.10
CA PRO A 6 58.46 -67.67 -6.50
C PRO A 6 57.30 -66.86 -5.82
N GLY A 7 56.03 -67.27 -6.04
CA GLY A 7 54.83 -66.56 -5.56
C GLY A 7 53.96 -67.24 -4.48
N ALA A 8 52.82 -66.56 -4.21
CA ALA A 8 51.56 -66.94 -3.53
C ALA A 8 51.66 -67.42 -2.04
N PRO A 9 50.67 -67.18 -1.13
CA PRO A 9 49.22 -67.25 -1.41
C PRO A 9 48.26 -66.24 -0.68
N VAL A 10 47.06 -66.14 -1.25
CA VAL A 10 45.69 -66.13 -0.69
C VAL A 10 45.43 -65.65 0.76
N GLY A 11 44.63 -64.57 0.86
CA GLY A 11 43.35 -64.55 1.60
C GLY A 11 43.37 -64.28 3.11
N GLY A 12 42.67 -63.22 3.54
CA GLY A 12 42.31 -63.01 4.94
C GLY A 12 41.69 -61.64 5.16
N ARG A 13 40.45 -61.64 5.65
CA ARG A 13 39.63 -60.47 6.02
C ARG A 13 40.24 -59.67 7.17
N GLU A 14 39.80 -58.42 7.27
CA GLU A 14 39.30 -57.70 8.47
C GLU A 14 39.78 -56.23 8.51
N ALA A 15 38.82 -55.32 8.70
CA ALA A 15 39.05 -53.90 8.99
C ALA A 15 39.69 -53.75 10.38
N PRO A 16 40.39 -52.63 10.66
CA PRO A 16 39.71 -51.58 11.43
C PRO A 16 40.12 -50.13 11.13
N GLU A 17 39.14 -49.27 11.38
CA GLU A 17 39.12 -47.96 12.06
C GLU A 17 40.40 -47.10 12.19
N ASP A 18 40.20 -45.83 11.81
CA ASP A 18 40.69 -44.57 12.38
C ASP A 18 42.19 -44.32 12.53
N ALA A 19 42.71 -43.47 11.63
CA ALA A 19 43.78 -42.53 11.93
C ALA A 19 43.73 -41.31 11.00
N ALA A 20 43.46 -40.13 11.58
CA ALA A 20 43.75 -38.84 10.97
C ALA A 20 45.26 -38.58 10.94
N PRO A 21 45.76 -37.80 9.96
CA PRO A 21 46.60 -36.65 10.31
C PRO A 21 46.19 -35.39 9.51
N ASP A 22 46.03 -34.25 10.17
CA ASP A 22 47.07 -33.24 10.38
C ASP A 22 47.57 -32.60 9.07
N GLY A 23 47.22 -31.33 8.88
CA GLY A 23 47.40 -30.61 7.63
C GLY A 23 47.12 -29.12 7.73
N THR A 24 48.17 -28.38 8.06
CA THR A 24 48.54 -27.06 7.49
C THR A 24 47.60 -25.87 7.70
N VAL A 25 48.06 -24.98 8.58
CA VAL A 25 47.73 -23.56 8.67
C VAL A 25 48.30 -22.79 7.46
N GLU A 26 47.44 -22.26 6.60
CA GLU A 26 47.81 -21.24 5.60
C GLU A 26 46.74 -20.13 5.50
N GLY A 27 47.20 -18.89 5.68
CA GLY A 27 46.74 -17.66 5.01
C GLY A 27 45.25 -17.31 5.01
N HIS A 28 44.81 -16.48 5.95
CA HIS A 28 43.54 -15.73 5.83
C HIS A 28 43.68 -14.66 4.74
N ASP A 29 43.30 -15.01 3.51
CA ASP A 29 43.13 -14.09 2.39
C ASP A 29 41.83 -13.28 2.55
N ARG A 30 41.96 -11.98 2.88
CA ARG A 30 40.85 -11.04 3.16
C ARG A 30 40.21 -10.49 1.87
N ARG A 31 40.06 -11.30 0.83
CA ARG A 31 39.44 -10.91 -0.46
C ARG A 31 38.39 -11.92 -0.96
N ARG A 32 37.40 -12.24 -0.12
CA ARG A 32 36.23 -13.04 -0.53
C ARG A 32 34.97 -12.49 0.11
N GLY A 33 34.34 -11.50 -0.53
CA GLY A 33 33.13 -10.87 -0.01
C GLY A 33 32.43 -10.01 -1.04
N VAL A 34 32.02 -10.61 -2.18
CA VAL A 34 30.97 -10.07 -3.08
C VAL A 34 30.32 -11.20 -3.90
N ALA A 35 31.03 -12.30 -4.18
CA ALA A 35 30.58 -13.34 -5.12
C ALA A 35 29.68 -14.46 -4.54
N HIS A 36 29.28 -14.43 -3.27
CA HIS A 36 28.49 -15.51 -2.64
C HIS A 36 26.97 -15.23 -2.58
N TRP A 37 26.50 -14.05 -2.97
CA TRP A 37 25.07 -13.75 -3.05
C TRP A 37 24.41 -14.18 -4.38
N VAL A 38 25.20 -14.51 -5.41
CA VAL A 38 24.70 -14.91 -6.75
C VAL A 38 24.52 -16.43 -6.89
N GLY A 39 24.63 -17.22 -5.81
CA GLY A 39 24.84 -18.67 -5.94
C GLY A 39 24.03 -19.59 -5.03
N ARG A 40 23.03 -19.11 -4.29
CA ARG A 40 22.23 -20.00 -3.43
C ARG A 40 20.73 -19.75 -3.42
N VAL A 41 20.20 -19.34 -4.56
CA VAL A 41 18.79 -19.58 -4.88
C VAL A 41 18.73 -20.27 -6.23
N ALA A 42 18.94 -21.58 -6.21
CA ALA A 42 18.31 -22.43 -7.21
C ALA A 42 16.81 -22.43 -6.86
N PHE A 43 16.09 -21.43 -7.33
CA PHE A 43 14.65 -21.49 -7.40
C PHE A 43 14.33 -22.63 -8.37
N ALA A 44 13.67 -23.68 -7.89
CA ALA A 44 12.65 -24.27 -8.73
C ALA A 44 11.67 -23.12 -9.00
N GLU A 45 11.44 -22.80 -10.27
CA GLU A 45 10.48 -21.78 -10.70
C GLU A 45 9.09 -22.19 -10.16
N GLU A 46 8.71 -21.69 -8.98
CA GLU A 46 7.37 -21.94 -8.43
C GLU A 46 6.40 -20.99 -9.14
N GLU A 47 5.35 -21.51 -9.79
CA GLU A 47 4.31 -20.70 -10.44
C GLU A 47 3.17 -20.38 -9.47
N CYS A 48 2.61 -19.17 -9.55
CA CYS A 48 1.47 -18.79 -8.72
C CYS A 48 0.23 -19.49 -9.24
N SER A 49 -0.37 -20.38 -8.45
CA SER A 49 -1.58 -21.11 -8.87
C SER A 49 -2.86 -20.26 -8.97
N VAL A 50 -2.79 -18.96 -8.72
CA VAL A 50 -3.92 -18.02 -8.86
C VAL A 50 -3.87 -17.30 -10.21
N CYS A 51 -2.72 -16.73 -10.59
CA CYS A 51 -2.56 -16.02 -11.88
C CYS A 51 -1.77 -16.80 -12.93
N PHE A 52 -1.18 -17.95 -12.56
CA PHE A 52 -0.32 -18.80 -13.38
C PHE A 52 0.99 -18.14 -13.86
N GLU A 53 1.39 -17.03 -13.24
CA GLU A 53 2.67 -16.37 -13.51
C GLU A 53 3.78 -16.87 -12.57
N VAL A 54 5.03 -16.79 -13.02
CA VAL A 54 6.20 -17.23 -12.24
C VAL A 54 6.32 -16.40 -10.96
N MET A 55 6.51 -17.07 -9.82
CA MET A 55 6.74 -16.41 -8.53
C MET A 55 8.24 -16.10 -8.41
N GLY A 56 8.55 -14.80 -8.45
CA GLY A 56 9.92 -14.26 -8.41
C GLY A 56 10.05 -13.05 -9.33
N GLY A 57 10.90 -12.08 -8.98
CA GLY A 57 11.05 -10.80 -9.69
C GLY A 57 10.43 -9.63 -8.91
N ASP A 58 9.85 -8.66 -9.63
CA ASP A 58 9.34 -7.38 -9.09
C ASP A 58 7.99 -7.49 -8.33
N MET A 59 7.38 -8.69 -8.27
CA MET A 59 6.10 -8.90 -7.59
C MET A 59 6.27 -9.61 -6.24
N PRO A 60 5.80 -9.02 -5.13
CA PRO A 60 5.96 -9.60 -3.80
C PRO A 60 5.21 -10.93 -3.69
N THR A 61 5.81 -11.90 -2.99
CA THR A 61 5.24 -13.23 -2.76
C THR A 61 4.89 -13.40 -1.29
N ARG A 62 3.86 -14.22 -1.02
CA ARG A 62 3.39 -14.53 0.33
C ARG A 62 3.20 -16.03 0.48
N ARG A 63 3.73 -16.60 1.56
CA ARG A 63 3.48 -17.98 1.97
C ARG A 63 2.45 -18.05 3.09
N LEU A 64 1.50 -18.96 2.96
CA LEU A 64 0.53 -19.25 4.01
C LEU A 64 1.13 -20.16 5.09
N ALA A 65 0.48 -20.26 6.25
CA ALA A 65 0.90 -21.14 7.35
C ALA A 65 0.96 -22.63 6.95
N CYS A 66 0.23 -23.04 5.91
CA CYS A 66 0.31 -24.38 5.32
C CYS A 66 1.56 -24.61 4.44
N GLY A 67 2.39 -23.59 4.23
CA GLY A 67 3.65 -23.67 3.48
C GLY A 67 3.55 -23.34 1.99
N HIS A 68 2.35 -23.16 1.44
CA HIS A 68 2.14 -22.82 0.03
C HIS A 68 2.35 -21.32 -0.27
N GLY A 69 3.05 -21.03 -1.37
CA GLY A 69 3.38 -19.68 -1.85
C GLY A 69 2.50 -19.20 -3.00
N PHE A 70 2.28 -17.89 -3.05
CA PHE A 70 1.47 -17.18 -4.06
C PHE A 70 2.02 -15.74 -4.22
N HIS A 71 1.66 -14.99 -5.28
CA HIS A 71 1.85 -13.53 -5.24
C HIS A 71 1.00 -12.91 -4.14
N HIS A 72 1.51 -11.88 -3.47
CA HIS A 72 0.87 -11.23 -2.33
C HIS A 72 -0.53 -10.71 -2.70
N ALA A 73 -0.65 -9.98 -3.82
CA ALA A 73 -1.94 -9.47 -4.32
C ALA A 73 -2.93 -10.60 -4.66
N CYS A 74 -2.44 -11.67 -5.31
CA CYS A 74 -3.26 -12.82 -5.69
C CYS A 74 -3.87 -13.54 -4.48
N ILE A 75 -3.06 -13.85 -3.47
CA ILE A 75 -3.57 -14.54 -2.28
C ILE A 75 -4.35 -13.63 -1.35
N HIS A 76 -4.05 -12.32 -1.36
CA HIS A 76 -4.84 -11.32 -0.64
C HIS A 76 -6.28 -11.30 -1.16
N ARG A 77 -6.48 -11.16 -2.48
CA ARG A 77 -7.81 -11.18 -3.12
C ARG A 77 -8.55 -12.49 -2.85
N TRP A 78 -7.85 -13.63 -2.90
CA TRP A 78 -8.46 -14.92 -2.60
C TRP A 78 -8.98 -15.01 -1.15
N LEU A 79 -8.17 -14.58 -0.18
CA LEU A 79 -8.49 -14.68 1.25
C LEU A 79 -9.64 -13.75 1.68
N GLN A 80 -9.92 -12.69 0.92
CA GLN A 80 -11.10 -11.83 1.12
C GLN A 80 -12.41 -12.59 0.83
N GLN A 81 -12.39 -13.52 -0.13
CA GLN A 81 -13.58 -14.29 -0.53
C GLN A 81 -13.65 -15.65 0.16
N ARG A 82 -12.50 -16.30 0.35
CA ARG A 82 -12.36 -17.63 0.92
C ARG A 82 -11.14 -17.67 1.83
N ALA A 83 -11.37 -17.76 3.15
CA ALA A 83 -10.33 -17.85 4.16
C ALA A 83 -9.60 -19.23 4.17
N SER A 84 -9.31 -19.80 3.01
CA SER A 84 -8.63 -21.10 2.86
C SER A 84 -7.57 -21.06 1.76
N CYS A 85 -6.54 -21.89 1.88
CA CYS A 85 -5.49 -22.02 0.88
C CYS A 85 -6.03 -22.58 -0.45
N PRO A 86 -5.75 -21.95 -1.61
CA PRO A 86 -6.16 -22.48 -2.92
C PRO A 86 -5.67 -23.89 -3.24
N LEU A 87 -4.51 -24.28 -2.69
CA LEU A 87 -3.84 -25.55 -3.01
C LEU A 87 -4.22 -26.70 -2.07
N CYS A 88 -4.38 -26.43 -0.77
CA CYS A 88 -4.62 -27.49 0.22
C CYS A 88 -5.88 -27.28 1.06
N ASN A 89 -6.61 -26.18 0.84
CA ASN A 89 -7.82 -25.82 1.55
C ASN A 89 -7.68 -25.65 3.08
N ALA A 90 -6.43 -25.56 3.58
CA ALA A 90 -6.17 -25.24 4.98
C ALA A 90 -6.65 -23.81 5.29
N GLU A 91 -7.37 -23.63 6.40
CA GLU A 91 -7.89 -22.34 6.84
C GLU A 91 -6.77 -21.37 7.20
N ALA A 92 -6.91 -20.12 6.76
CA ALA A 92 -6.04 -19.02 7.19
C ALA A 92 -6.48 -18.54 8.58
N PRO A 93 -5.55 -18.14 9.47
CA PRO A 93 -5.91 -17.67 10.80
C PRO A 93 -6.83 -16.44 10.70
N ALA A 94 -8.02 -16.53 11.31
CA ALA A 94 -9.01 -15.48 11.32
C ALA A 94 -8.59 -14.33 12.27
N ALA A 95 -8.59 -13.10 11.77
CA ALA A 95 -8.56 -11.90 12.62
C ALA A 95 -9.97 -11.59 13.14
N PRO A 96 -10.14 -11.08 14.38
CA PRO A 96 -11.43 -10.64 14.89
C PRO A 96 -11.89 -9.37 14.15
N ALA A 97 -13.16 -9.30 13.76
CA ALA A 97 -13.70 -8.20 12.96
C ALA A 97 -14.30 -7.08 13.85
N PRO A 98 -13.88 -5.81 13.70
CA PRO A 98 -14.73 -4.65 13.94
C PRO A 98 -15.67 -4.40 12.74
N ALA A 99 -16.72 -3.59 12.93
CA ALA A 99 -17.69 -3.21 11.88
C ALA A 99 -16.98 -2.69 10.62
N PRO A 100 -17.49 -2.93 9.40
CA PRO A 100 -16.77 -2.59 8.19
C PRO A 100 -16.72 -1.07 8.02
N ALA A 101 -15.61 -0.47 8.45
CA ALA A 101 -15.18 0.81 7.91
C ALA A 101 -14.79 0.55 6.43
N PHE A 102 -15.30 1.37 5.52
CA PHE A 102 -14.84 1.38 4.13
C PHE A 102 -13.31 1.53 4.11
N LYS A 103 -12.62 0.69 3.31
CA LYS A 103 -11.14 0.64 3.24
C LYS A 103 -10.71 1.07 1.84
N VAL A 104 -9.81 2.04 1.77
CA VAL A 104 -9.18 2.46 0.51
C VAL A 104 -8.06 1.46 0.17
N ASP A 105 -8.38 0.42 -0.61
CA ASP A 105 -7.42 -0.62 -1.05
C ASP A 105 -6.99 -0.38 -2.52
N LEU A 106 -6.43 0.81 -2.77
CA LEU A 106 -5.93 1.22 -4.09
C LEU A 106 -4.41 1.24 -4.10
N GLY A 107 -3.80 0.91 -5.24
CA GLY A 107 -2.36 1.15 -5.42
C GLY A 107 -2.04 2.65 -5.42
N HIS A 108 -0.83 3.03 -5.00
CA HIS A 108 -0.44 4.45 -4.93
C HIS A 108 -0.57 5.20 -6.28
N GLN A 109 -0.38 4.50 -7.41
CA GLN A 109 -0.49 5.10 -8.75
C GLN A 109 -1.94 5.42 -9.09
N GLU A 110 -2.85 4.47 -8.88
CA GLU A 110 -4.30 4.64 -9.10
C GLU A 110 -4.85 5.72 -8.19
N MET A 111 -4.51 5.67 -6.89
CA MET A 111 -4.87 6.70 -5.92
C MET A 111 -4.39 8.08 -6.40
N SER A 112 -3.14 8.20 -6.85
CA SER A 112 -2.61 9.47 -7.37
C SER A 112 -3.34 9.96 -8.62
N GLN A 113 -3.75 9.06 -9.52
CA GLN A 113 -4.48 9.41 -10.74
C GLN A 113 -5.89 9.90 -10.41
N ILE A 114 -6.64 9.14 -9.59
CA ILE A 114 -7.97 9.52 -9.11
C ILE A 114 -7.92 10.87 -8.40
N MET A 115 -6.96 11.06 -7.50
CA MET A 115 -6.81 12.32 -6.77
C MET A 115 -6.51 13.50 -7.70
N THR A 116 -5.64 13.31 -8.70
CA THR A 116 -5.32 14.38 -9.68
C THR A 116 -6.55 14.76 -10.49
N GLU A 117 -7.30 13.76 -10.97
CA GLU A 117 -8.50 14.01 -11.77
C GLU A 117 -9.60 14.68 -10.95
N LEU A 118 -9.82 14.23 -9.70
CA LEU A 118 -10.73 14.88 -8.77
C LEU A 118 -10.34 16.35 -8.55
N GLU A 119 -9.06 16.63 -8.29
CA GLU A 119 -8.59 18.00 -8.10
C GLU A 119 -8.83 18.88 -9.33
N ASP A 120 -8.57 18.37 -10.53
CA ASP A 120 -8.76 19.11 -11.77
C ASP A 120 -10.25 19.39 -12.05
N ILE A 121 -11.13 18.41 -11.83
CA ILE A 121 -12.59 18.56 -11.97
C ILE A 121 -13.10 19.64 -10.99
N PHE A 122 -12.75 19.52 -9.71
CA PHE A 122 -13.21 20.48 -8.69
C PHE A 122 -12.63 21.87 -8.94
N LEU A 123 -11.36 21.98 -9.33
CA LEU A 123 -10.74 23.26 -9.66
C LEU A 123 -11.44 23.95 -10.84
N ALA A 124 -11.78 23.22 -11.91
CA ALA A 124 -12.51 23.76 -13.05
C ALA A 124 -13.91 24.28 -12.66
N ILE A 125 -14.60 23.56 -11.78
CA ILE A 125 -15.93 23.95 -11.30
C ILE A 125 -15.83 25.14 -10.35
N HIS A 126 -14.83 25.19 -9.46
CA HIS A 126 -14.63 26.31 -8.56
C HIS A 126 -14.36 27.63 -9.30
N GLN A 127 -13.63 27.58 -10.43
CA GLN A 127 -13.41 28.75 -11.28
C GLN A 127 -14.71 29.30 -11.90
N CYS A 128 -15.73 28.44 -12.09
CA CYS A 128 -16.99 28.82 -12.72
C CYS A 128 -18.11 29.13 -11.72
N ALA A 129 -18.19 28.38 -10.62
CA ALA A 129 -19.32 28.37 -9.69
C ALA A 129 -18.96 28.64 -8.22
N GLY A 130 -17.68 28.77 -7.90
CA GLY A 130 -17.15 29.03 -6.55
C GLY A 130 -16.71 27.78 -5.77
N PRO A 131 -15.88 27.95 -4.72
CA PRO A 131 -15.25 26.87 -3.95
C PRO A 131 -16.25 26.02 -3.15
N ASP A 132 -17.34 26.63 -2.68
CA ASP A 132 -18.30 25.94 -1.79
C ASP A 132 -19.45 25.26 -2.55
N ARG A 133 -19.36 25.15 -3.88
CA ARG A 133 -20.42 24.58 -4.71
C ARG A 133 -20.41 23.05 -4.61
N PRO A 134 -21.47 22.40 -4.07
CA PRO A 134 -21.53 20.94 -4.03
C PRO A 134 -21.82 20.36 -5.41
N ILE A 135 -21.06 19.34 -5.78
CA ILE A 135 -21.14 18.63 -7.07
C ILE A 135 -21.89 17.32 -6.87
N ALA A 136 -22.81 17.04 -7.80
CA ALA A 136 -23.53 15.78 -7.90
C ALA A 136 -22.58 14.59 -8.15
N LEU A 137 -22.71 13.51 -7.37
CA LEU A 137 -21.84 12.35 -7.49
C LEU A 137 -22.00 11.63 -8.83
N SER A 138 -23.20 11.57 -9.42
CA SER A 138 -23.38 10.94 -10.75
C SER A 138 -22.58 11.65 -11.83
N GLY A 139 -22.57 13.00 -11.79
CA GLY A 139 -21.76 13.81 -12.67
C GLY A 139 -20.26 13.60 -12.44
N LEU A 140 -19.85 13.49 -11.17
CA LEU A 140 -18.45 13.26 -10.81
C LEU A 140 -17.96 11.88 -11.27
N ALA A 141 -18.73 10.82 -11.00
CA ALA A 141 -18.45 9.45 -11.42
C ALA A 141 -18.29 9.38 -12.95
N CYS A 142 -19.22 9.98 -13.71
CA CYS A 142 -19.15 10.02 -15.17
C CYS A 142 -17.87 10.69 -15.68
N ASN A 143 -17.45 11.81 -15.08
CA ASN A 143 -16.19 12.46 -15.46
C ASN A 143 -14.97 11.57 -15.13
N LEU A 144 -14.95 10.95 -13.95
CA LEU A 144 -13.87 10.04 -13.56
C LEU A 144 -13.75 8.84 -14.49
N CYS A 145 -14.88 8.19 -14.84
CA CYS A 145 -14.88 7.05 -15.76
C CYS A 145 -14.30 7.45 -17.12
N VAL A 146 -14.74 8.59 -17.67
CA VAL A 146 -14.26 9.08 -18.97
C VAL A 146 -12.77 9.43 -18.94
N SER A 147 -12.31 10.13 -17.89
CA SER A 147 -10.93 10.60 -17.80
C SER A 147 -9.93 9.50 -17.48
N LEU A 148 -10.31 8.55 -16.62
CA LEU A 148 -9.45 7.46 -16.15
C LEU A 148 -9.60 6.19 -16.98
N GLY A 149 -10.61 6.12 -17.84
CA GLY A 149 -10.83 5.01 -18.78
C GLY A 149 -11.61 3.83 -18.21
N TYR A 150 -12.47 4.05 -17.22
CA TYR A 150 -13.44 3.05 -16.75
C TYR A 150 -14.65 2.99 -17.70
N GLU A 151 -15.13 1.79 -18.00
CA GLU A 151 -16.27 1.51 -18.88
C GLU A 151 -17.57 2.09 -18.31
N ASP A 152 -17.78 1.97 -17.00
CA ASP A 152 -18.94 2.49 -16.28
C ASP A 152 -18.62 2.78 -14.80
N GLU A 153 -19.64 3.25 -14.07
CA GLU A 153 -19.54 3.55 -12.63
C GLU A 153 -19.34 2.28 -11.80
N ASP A 154 -19.89 1.14 -12.22
CA ASP A 154 -19.73 -0.13 -11.50
C ASP A 154 -18.26 -0.61 -11.53
N GLU A 155 -17.57 -0.46 -12.67
CA GLU A 155 -16.13 -0.77 -12.77
C GLU A 155 -15.28 0.16 -11.91
N LEU A 156 -15.60 1.47 -11.88
CA LEU A 156 -14.95 2.43 -11.00
C LEU A 156 -15.15 2.06 -9.52
N GLU A 157 -16.38 1.73 -9.13
CA GLU A 157 -16.71 1.34 -7.76
C GLU A 157 -16.06 0.01 -7.35
N GLU A 158 -15.94 -0.96 -8.27
CA GLU A 158 -15.14 -2.17 -8.05
C GLU A 158 -13.67 -1.82 -7.81
N ALA A 159 -13.10 -0.93 -8.63
CA ALA A 159 -11.70 -0.52 -8.52
C ALA A 159 -11.40 0.19 -7.19
N ILE A 160 -12.26 1.13 -6.76
CA ILE A 160 -12.06 1.86 -5.48
C ILE A 160 -12.52 1.08 -4.25
N GLY A 161 -13.12 -0.11 -4.43
CA GLY A 161 -13.48 -1.02 -3.34
C GLY A 161 -14.81 -0.71 -2.64
N GLY A 162 -15.72 0.01 -3.30
CA GLY A 162 -17.07 0.35 -2.81
C GLY A 162 -17.59 1.65 -3.44
N SER A 163 -18.62 2.24 -2.83
CA SER A 163 -19.29 3.37 -3.48
C SER A 163 -18.39 4.60 -3.58
N LEU A 164 -18.57 5.42 -4.64
CA LEU A 164 -17.85 6.69 -4.76
C LEU A 164 -18.09 7.60 -3.55
N ALA A 165 -19.30 7.55 -2.99
CA ALA A 165 -19.66 8.31 -1.79
C ALA A 165 -18.87 7.87 -0.55
N ASP A 166 -18.69 6.57 -0.35
CA ASP A 166 -17.89 6.03 0.75
C ASP A 166 -16.40 6.34 0.56
N PHE A 167 -15.91 6.23 -0.68
CA PHE A 167 -14.55 6.60 -1.03
C PHE A 167 -14.24 8.05 -0.70
N LEU A 168 -15.05 9.00 -1.19
CA LEU A 168 -14.87 10.43 -0.88
C LEU A 168 -15.05 10.69 0.62
N SER A 169 -15.97 9.98 1.28
CA SER A 169 -16.14 10.06 2.73
C SER A 169 -14.93 9.50 3.50
N ALA A 170 -14.04 8.73 2.90
CA ALA A 170 -12.80 8.27 3.53
C ALA A 170 -11.64 9.28 3.38
N LEU A 171 -11.78 10.30 2.51
CA LEU A 171 -10.75 11.31 2.29
C LEU A 171 -10.90 12.48 3.30
N PRO A 172 -9.80 13.04 3.85
CA PRO A 172 -9.89 14.10 4.86
C PRO A 172 -10.47 15.44 4.36
N HIS A 173 -10.23 15.79 3.10
CA HIS A 173 -10.54 17.12 2.53
C HIS A 173 -11.83 17.15 1.71
N PHE A 174 -12.62 16.08 1.78
CA PHE A 174 -13.94 15.97 1.15
C PHE A 174 -15.04 15.95 2.20
N ASP A 175 -16.12 16.67 1.90
CA ASP A 175 -17.37 16.62 2.64
C ASP A 175 -18.46 16.07 1.72
N VAL A 176 -19.09 14.97 2.13
CA VAL A 176 -20.16 14.30 1.38
C VAL A 176 -21.51 14.62 2.03
N HIS A 177 -22.43 15.13 1.21
CA HIS A 177 -23.77 15.57 1.57
C HIS A 177 -24.80 14.56 1.06
N TRP A 178 -25.45 13.89 1.99
CA TRP A 178 -26.51 12.93 1.71
C TRP A 178 -27.86 13.65 1.73
N PRO A 179 -28.75 13.38 0.77
CA PRO A 179 -30.08 13.98 0.78
C PRO A 179 -30.89 13.48 1.98
N GLU A 180 -31.69 14.37 2.57
CA GLU A 180 -32.61 13.98 3.64
C GLU A 180 -33.64 12.99 3.08
N ALA A 181 -33.80 11.85 3.76
CA ALA A 181 -34.79 10.84 3.36
C ALA A 181 -36.18 11.49 3.31
N LEU A 182 -36.81 11.50 2.14
CA LEU A 182 -38.18 11.96 1.95
C LEU A 182 -39.07 11.24 2.98
N GLY A 183 -39.60 12.00 3.94
CA GLY A 183 -40.45 11.47 4.99
C GLY A 183 -41.61 10.70 4.39
N THR A 184 -41.78 9.45 4.81
CA THR A 184 -42.92 8.60 4.45
C THR A 184 -44.19 9.15 5.09
N SER A 185 -44.73 10.24 4.54
CA SER A 185 -46.09 10.66 4.86
C SER A 185 -47.05 9.66 4.22
N SER A 186 -47.47 8.71 5.02
CA SER A 186 -48.60 7.83 4.73
C SER A 186 -49.88 8.64 4.89
N ASP A 187 -50.20 9.47 3.90
CA ASP A 187 -51.54 10.03 3.81
C ASP A 187 -52.20 9.57 2.51
N SER A 188 -53.10 8.60 2.67
CA SER A 188 -53.91 8.03 1.60
C SER A 188 -55.09 8.96 1.33
N GLY A 189 -54.80 10.09 0.67
CA GLY A 189 -55.77 11.06 0.22
C GLY A 189 -56.01 10.95 -1.29
N ASN A 190 -57.11 10.31 -1.66
CA ASN A 190 -57.62 10.17 -3.03
C ASN A 190 -57.90 11.55 -3.68
N ALA A 191 -57.34 11.84 -4.87
CA ALA A 191 -57.89 12.86 -5.78
C ALA A 191 -57.39 12.70 -7.23
N ASP A 192 -58.35 12.31 -8.07
CA ASP A 192 -58.61 12.64 -9.48
C ASP A 192 -57.55 13.24 -10.42
N VAL A 193 -57.63 12.72 -11.64
CA VAL A 193 -56.92 13.04 -12.88
C VAL A 193 -57.10 14.50 -13.32
N ALA A 194 -55.99 15.22 -13.56
CA ALA A 194 -55.93 16.30 -14.55
C ALA A 194 -54.49 16.57 -15.04
N GLN A 195 -54.27 16.19 -16.31
CA GLN A 195 -53.62 16.95 -17.40
C GLN A 195 -52.15 17.40 -17.35
N ASP A 196 -51.49 17.06 -18.45
CA ASP A 196 -50.24 17.59 -19.01
C ASP A 196 -49.90 19.03 -18.58
N ASP A 197 -48.89 19.14 -17.74
CA ASP A 197 -47.89 20.20 -17.81
C ASP A 197 -46.54 19.54 -17.56
N ALA A 198 -45.56 19.83 -18.41
CA ALA A 198 -44.17 19.45 -18.21
C ALA A 198 -43.64 20.17 -16.98
N ALA A 199 -43.99 19.66 -15.79
CA ALA A 199 -43.24 19.93 -14.59
C ALA A 199 -41.83 19.43 -14.87
N GLU A 200 -40.87 20.35 -14.96
CA GLU A 200 -39.47 20.01 -14.73
C GLU A 200 -39.46 19.17 -13.45
N ALA A 201 -39.23 17.86 -13.60
CA ALA A 201 -39.15 16.96 -12.48
C ALA A 201 -38.13 17.57 -11.53
N ALA A 202 -38.57 17.90 -10.31
CA ALA A 202 -37.64 18.36 -9.28
C ALA A 202 -36.49 17.33 -9.24
N PRO A 203 -35.22 17.76 -9.33
CA PRO A 203 -34.11 16.83 -9.41
C PRO A 203 -34.19 15.88 -8.21
N GLU A 204 -34.13 14.57 -8.50
CA GLU A 204 -34.16 13.53 -7.47
C GLU A 204 -33.15 13.84 -6.36
N PRO A 205 -33.44 13.50 -5.10
CA PRO A 205 -32.50 13.66 -4.00
C PRO A 205 -31.19 12.94 -4.32
N GLU A 206 -30.15 13.71 -4.66
CA GLU A 206 -28.87 13.21 -5.13
C GLU A 206 -27.75 13.50 -4.12
N VAL A 207 -26.87 12.52 -3.92
CA VAL A 207 -25.66 12.68 -3.09
C VAL A 207 -24.72 13.68 -3.75
N ARG A 208 -24.15 14.58 -2.95
CA ARG A 208 -23.24 15.63 -3.42
C ARG A 208 -21.95 15.66 -2.63
N ALA A 209 -20.87 16.15 -3.22
CA ALA A 209 -19.61 16.36 -2.52
C ALA A 209 -19.06 17.78 -2.72
N THR A 210 -18.39 18.30 -1.70
CA THR A 210 -17.50 19.46 -1.80
C THR A 210 -16.07 19.00 -1.50
N MET A 211 -15.10 19.60 -2.20
CA MET A 211 -13.68 19.40 -1.94
C MET A 211 -13.10 20.70 -1.41
N ARG A 212 -12.31 20.63 -0.34
CA ARG A 212 -11.58 21.79 0.16
C ARG A 212 -10.42 22.12 -0.80
N PRO A 213 -10.40 23.31 -1.42
CA PRO A 213 -9.30 23.70 -2.30
C PRO A 213 -8.00 23.87 -1.52
N GLU A 214 -6.88 23.88 -2.25
CA GLU A 214 -5.59 24.22 -1.63
C GLU A 214 -5.62 25.70 -1.22
N ALA A 215 -5.27 25.96 0.04
CA ALA A 215 -5.22 27.31 0.57
C ALA A 215 -4.13 28.12 -0.16
N ASP A 216 -4.35 29.43 -0.32
CA ASP A 216 -3.34 30.28 -0.92
C ASP A 216 -2.09 30.39 -0.03
N PRO A 217 -0.92 30.74 -0.59
CA PRO A 217 0.32 30.83 0.19
C PRO A 217 0.27 31.80 1.37
N GLU A 218 -0.56 32.86 1.32
CA GLU A 218 -0.68 33.82 2.41
C GLU A 218 -1.51 33.25 3.57
N GLU A 219 -2.56 32.50 3.28
CA GLU A 219 -3.34 31.75 4.26
C GLU A 219 -2.47 30.67 4.91
N LEU A 220 -1.75 29.89 4.11
CA LEU A 220 -0.83 28.85 4.61
C LEU A 220 0.22 29.43 5.56
N ALA A 221 0.75 30.62 5.26
CA ALA A 221 1.74 31.29 6.11
C ALA A 221 1.20 31.75 7.47
N ARG A 222 -0.13 31.86 7.63
CA ARG A 222 -0.78 32.29 8.89
C ARG A 222 -1.28 31.12 9.73
N ARG A 223 -1.36 29.92 9.15
CA ARG A 223 -1.88 28.74 9.86
C ARG A 223 -0.88 28.28 10.92
N PRO A 224 -1.35 27.88 12.11
CA PRO A 224 -0.48 27.24 13.09
C PRO A 224 -0.07 25.87 12.56
N GLY A 225 1.19 25.50 12.77
CA GLY A 225 1.66 24.17 12.43
C GLY A 225 0.95 23.09 13.25
N VAL A 226 0.86 21.87 12.70
CA VAL A 226 0.23 20.72 13.35
C VAL A 226 1.22 19.57 13.48
N ARG A 227 1.08 18.83 14.59
CA ARG A 227 1.74 17.55 14.81
C ARG A 227 0.67 16.49 15.07
N ILE A 228 0.58 15.50 14.21
CA ILE A 228 -0.31 14.35 14.34
C ILE A 228 0.56 13.13 14.68
N ALA A 229 0.29 12.45 15.78
CA ALA A 229 0.98 11.21 16.12
C ALA A 229 -0.02 10.09 16.42
N PHE A 230 0.18 8.92 15.85
CA PHE A 230 -0.65 7.74 16.12
C PHE A 230 0.17 6.46 16.02
N THR A 231 -0.30 5.42 16.70
CA THR A 231 0.29 4.09 16.65
C THR A 231 -0.45 3.25 15.61
N VAL A 232 0.30 2.60 14.72
CA VAL A 232 -0.19 1.55 13.85
C VAL A 232 -0.04 0.24 14.63
N ALA A 233 -1.15 -0.29 15.14
CA ALA A 233 -1.18 -1.49 15.97
C ALA A 233 -2.00 -2.63 15.36
N GLU A 234 -2.94 -2.29 14.48
CA GLU A 234 -3.78 -3.24 13.75
C GLU A 234 -3.65 -3.03 12.23
N ARG A 235 -3.96 -4.07 11.45
CA ARG A 235 -3.85 -3.99 9.97
C ARG A 235 -4.70 -2.85 9.40
N ASP A 236 -5.81 -2.52 10.05
CA ASP A 236 -6.71 -1.46 9.63
C ASP A 236 -6.09 -0.06 9.81
N ASP A 237 -5.09 0.09 10.70
CA ASP A 237 -4.37 1.35 10.86
C ASP A 237 -3.49 1.69 9.65
N LEU A 238 -2.98 0.68 8.93
CA LEU A 238 -2.20 0.88 7.70
C LEU A 238 -3.04 1.51 6.58
N TRP A 239 -4.36 1.34 6.63
CA TRP A 239 -5.31 1.86 5.65
C TRP A 239 -5.88 3.23 6.00
N ARG A 240 -5.42 3.85 7.10
CA ARG A 240 -5.76 5.24 7.41
C ARG A 240 -5.23 6.15 6.31
N VAL A 241 -6.09 7.06 5.85
CA VAL A 241 -5.77 8.03 4.80
C VAL A 241 -5.15 9.26 5.45
N VAL A 242 -3.95 9.62 4.98
CA VAL A 242 -3.24 10.84 5.35
C VAL A 242 -3.29 11.81 4.17
N LEU A 243 -3.78 13.01 4.45
CA LEU A 243 -3.48 14.18 3.63
C LEU A 243 -2.16 14.74 4.15
N GLN A 244 -1.10 14.60 3.36
CA GLN A 244 0.22 15.16 3.60
C GLN A 244 0.30 16.53 2.93
N GLY A 245 0.46 17.60 3.72
CA GLY A 245 0.68 18.95 3.20
C GLY A 245 2.03 19.10 2.47
N PRO A 246 2.21 20.16 1.67
CA PRO A 246 3.43 20.38 0.87
C PRO A 246 4.67 20.72 1.72
N CYS A 247 4.51 20.97 3.02
CA CYS A 247 5.61 21.16 3.97
C CYS A 247 5.66 20.07 5.06
N ALA A 248 4.88 19.00 4.92
CA ALA A 248 4.71 17.99 5.95
C ALA A 248 5.72 16.84 5.82
N ASN A 249 6.44 16.57 6.89
CA ASN A 249 7.24 15.34 7.02
C ASN A 249 6.39 14.26 7.69
N ILE A 250 6.55 13.02 7.23
CA ILE A 250 6.00 11.83 7.89
C ILE A 250 7.17 11.01 8.40
N GLU A 251 7.24 10.83 9.70
CA GLU A 251 8.35 10.20 10.41
C GLU A 251 7.90 8.86 11.00
N ILE A 252 8.79 7.88 10.93
CA ILE A 252 8.71 6.62 11.65
C ILE A 252 9.90 6.60 12.63
N PRO A 253 9.70 7.09 13.87
CA PRO A 253 10.80 7.30 14.82
C PRO A 253 11.60 6.04 15.13
N GLU A 254 10.95 4.88 15.17
CA GLU A 254 11.56 3.58 15.45
C GLU A 254 12.62 3.18 14.42
N LEU A 255 12.50 3.68 13.19
CA LEU A 255 13.46 3.44 12.10
C LEU A 255 14.34 4.66 11.80
N GLU A 256 14.18 5.77 12.53
CA GLU A 256 14.77 7.07 12.19
C GLU A 256 14.51 7.46 10.71
N PHE A 257 13.34 7.06 10.20
CA PHE A 257 12.99 7.18 8.79
C PHE A 257 12.01 8.33 8.55
N VAL A 258 12.23 9.09 7.48
CA VAL A 258 11.39 10.25 7.14
C VAL A 258 10.98 10.21 5.67
N ILE A 259 9.68 10.21 5.43
CA ILE A 259 9.08 10.47 4.12
C ILE A 259 8.92 11.99 4.00
N ARG A 260 9.67 12.57 3.06
CA ARG A 260 9.68 14.01 2.79
C ARG A 260 8.41 14.46 2.06
N PRO A 261 8.04 15.75 2.17
CA PRO A 261 6.95 16.32 1.37
C PRO A 261 7.28 16.30 -0.12
N ARG A 262 6.22 16.45 -0.92
CA ARG A 262 6.29 16.68 -2.38
C ARG A 262 5.94 18.13 -2.69
N ASP A 263 6.07 18.52 -3.95
CA ASP A 263 5.75 19.87 -4.44
C ASP A 263 4.27 20.24 -4.25
N ARG A 264 3.38 19.25 -4.16
CA ARG A 264 1.95 19.41 -3.89
C ARG A 264 1.53 18.55 -2.72
N ARG A 265 0.38 18.89 -2.12
CA ARG A 265 -0.28 17.99 -1.16
C ARG A 265 -0.48 16.60 -1.76
N ARG A 266 -0.42 15.58 -0.92
CA ARG A 266 -0.60 14.18 -1.31
C ARG A 266 -1.62 13.53 -0.40
N VAL A 267 -2.54 12.76 -0.97
CA VAL A 267 -3.54 12.00 -0.22
C VAL A 267 -3.32 10.53 -0.51
N ASP A 268 -3.02 9.75 0.53
CA ASP A 268 -2.74 8.33 0.37
C ASP A 268 -2.89 7.58 1.69
N THR A 269 -2.87 6.25 1.66
CA THR A 269 -2.86 5.41 2.86
C THR A 269 -1.45 5.28 3.43
N ILE A 270 -1.31 5.03 4.74
CA ILE A 270 0.00 4.75 5.36
C ILE A 270 0.71 3.59 4.67
N TYR A 271 -0.03 2.52 4.35
CA TYR A 271 0.46 1.39 3.56
C TYR A 271 1.12 1.87 2.27
N ASN A 272 0.41 2.65 1.47
CA ASN A 272 0.92 3.14 0.19
C ASN A 272 2.09 4.11 0.35
N MET A 273 2.13 4.93 1.41
CA MET A 273 3.28 5.80 1.70
C MET A 273 4.55 4.99 1.97
N ILE A 274 4.45 3.96 2.80
CA ILE A 274 5.58 3.08 3.14
C ILE A 274 5.97 2.21 1.93
N ALA A 275 5.00 1.62 1.23
CA ALA A 275 5.25 0.82 0.03
C ALA A 275 5.91 1.65 -1.08
N SER A 276 5.49 2.90 -1.27
CA SER A 276 6.15 3.82 -2.20
C SER A 276 7.59 4.13 -1.79
N ALA A 277 7.86 4.27 -0.48
CA ALA A 277 9.21 4.49 0.02
C ALA A 277 10.12 3.28 -0.25
N VAL A 278 9.62 2.06 0.00
CA VAL A 278 10.31 0.80 -0.34
C VAL A 278 10.67 0.76 -1.83
N PHE A 279 9.69 1.04 -2.70
CA PHE A 279 9.90 1.06 -4.14
C PHE A 279 10.98 2.07 -4.57
N HIS A 280 10.89 3.32 -4.10
CA HIS A 280 11.86 4.36 -4.49
C HIS A 280 13.27 4.08 -3.99
N LEU A 281 13.42 3.50 -2.79
CA LEU A 281 14.73 3.09 -2.29
C LEU A 281 15.31 1.96 -3.14
N GLY A 282 14.51 0.96 -3.51
CA GLY A 282 14.93 -0.14 -4.37
C GLY A 282 15.33 0.33 -5.77
N ASP A 283 14.53 1.21 -6.37
CA ASP A 283 14.82 1.84 -7.67
C ASP A 283 16.11 2.67 -7.62
N HIS A 284 16.32 3.42 -6.53
CA HIS A 284 17.58 4.16 -6.30
C HIS A 284 18.78 3.22 -6.23
N VAL A 285 18.71 2.12 -5.47
CA VAL A 285 19.80 1.13 -5.40
C VAL A 285 20.09 0.56 -6.79
N GLN A 286 19.06 0.15 -7.53
CA GLN A 286 19.23 -0.45 -8.86
C GLN A 286 19.89 0.52 -9.85
N LYS A 287 19.41 1.77 -9.90
CA LYS A 287 19.93 2.82 -10.80
C LYS A 287 21.33 3.27 -10.40
N SER A 288 21.56 3.55 -9.13
CA SER A 288 22.84 4.05 -8.63
C SER A 288 23.94 2.99 -8.68
N SER A 289 23.62 1.72 -8.47
CA SER A 289 24.56 0.61 -8.63
C SER A 289 24.97 0.44 -10.09
N ARG A 290 24.01 0.51 -11.03
CA ARG A 290 24.30 0.48 -12.48
C ARG A 290 25.18 1.65 -12.92
N ALA A 291 25.00 2.83 -12.31
CA ALA A 291 25.80 4.02 -12.58
C ALA A 291 27.16 4.04 -11.86
N GLY A 292 27.44 3.11 -10.95
CA GLY A 292 28.65 3.09 -10.13
C GLY A 292 28.78 4.29 -9.18
N SER A 293 27.64 4.89 -8.82
CA SER A 293 27.57 6.14 -8.04
C SER A 293 27.27 5.94 -6.55
N ILE A 294 27.19 4.70 -6.09
CA ILE A 294 26.89 4.31 -4.71
C ILE A 294 27.86 3.21 -4.27
N SER A 295 28.29 3.25 -3.01
CA SER A 295 29.16 2.22 -2.42
C SER A 295 28.40 0.98 -1.98
N ASP A 296 29.09 -0.16 -1.87
CA ASP A 296 28.50 -1.42 -1.38
C ASP A 296 27.97 -1.28 0.06
N GLU A 297 28.61 -0.44 0.87
CA GLU A 297 28.17 -0.13 2.25
C GLU A 297 26.83 0.62 2.26
N GLU A 298 26.69 1.65 1.41
CA GLU A 298 25.44 2.40 1.25
C GLU A 298 24.32 1.51 0.70
N VAL A 299 24.60 0.66 -0.30
CA VAL A 299 23.63 -0.32 -0.81
C VAL A 299 23.15 -1.23 0.31
N SER A 300 24.06 -1.74 1.14
CA SER A 300 23.71 -2.62 2.27
C SER A 300 22.81 -1.92 3.29
N LEU A 301 23.09 -0.65 3.61
CA LEU A 301 22.27 0.15 4.52
C LEU A 301 20.87 0.41 3.98
N ILE A 302 20.76 0.74 2.68
CA ILE A 302 19.46 0.97 2.04
C ILE A 302 18.64 -0.32 2.00
N CYS A 303 19.25 -1.46 1.63
CA CYS A 303 18.57 -2.76 1.63
C CYS A 303 18.06 -3.13 3.03
N ASN A 304 18.88 -2.95 4.08
CA ASN A 304 18.43 -3.17 5.45
C ASN A 304 17.24 -2.26 5.83
N THR A 305 17.25 -1.00 5.37
CA THR A 305 16.13 -0.08 5.60
C THR A 305 14.85 -0.55 4.88
N ILE A 306 14.97 -1.03 3.64
CA ILE A 306 13.86 -1.62 2.88
C ILE A 306 13.27 -2.83 3.63
N ASP A 307 14.12 -3.71 4.14
CA ASP A 307 13.69 -4.87 4.92
C ASP A 307 12.90 -4.44 6.16
N GLN A 308 13.41 -3.46 6.92
CA GLN A 308 12.70 -2.92 8.09
C GLN A 308 11.34 -2.31 7.73
N LEU A 309 11.25 -1.56 6.63
CA LEU A 309 9.98 -0.99 6.17
C LEU A 309 8.97 -2.06 5.75
N ASN A 310 9.42 -3.15 5.13
CA ASN A 310 8.55 -4.29 4.80
C ASN A 310 8.00 -4.97 6.07
N LEU A 311 8.81 -5.10 7.13
CA LEU A 311 8.34 -5.64 8.42
C LEU A 311 7.22 -4.77 9.04
N LEU A 312 7.23 -3.45 8.78
CA LEU A 312 6.13 -2.56 9.20
C LEU A 312 4.85 -2.80 8.41
N LEU A 313 4.96 -3.06 7.09
CA LEU A 313 3.81 -3.41 6.24
C LEU A 313 3.18 -4.75 6.63
N ASP A 314 4.00 -5.70 7.06
CA ASP A 314 3.55 -6.99 7.60
C ASP A 314 2.93 -6.86 9.00
N LEU A 315 3.20 -5.74 9.67
CA LEU A 315 2.80 -5.41 11.02
C LEU A 315 3.25 -6.48 12.04
N GLU A 316 4.52 -6.89 11.97
CA GLU A 316 5.10 -7.81 12.96
C GLU A 316 5.12 -7.20 14.36
N GLN A 317 5.27 -5.87 14.44
CA GLN A 317 5.33 -5.09 15.67
C GLN A 317 4.57 -3.78 15.46
N PRO A 318 3.88 -3.25 16.50
CA PRO A 318 3.28 -1.92 16.42
C PRO A 318 4.37 -0.85 16.29
N PHE A 319 4.09 0.21 15.54
CA PHE A 319 5.02 1.32 15.34
C PHE A 319 4.29 2.68 15.33
N THR A 320 5.03 3.75 15.47
CA THR A 320 4.50 5.11 15.54
C THR A 320 4.66 5.82 14.21
N VAL A 321 3.62 6.53 13.78
CA VAL A 321 3.70 7.49 12.68
C VAL A 321 3.52 8.89 13.26
N VAL A 322 4.42 9.79 12.88
CA VAL A 322 4.36 11.21 13.26
C VAL A 322 4.32 12.07 12.00
N VAL A 323 3.24 12.82 11.81
CA VAL A 323 3.12 13.84 10.76
C VAL A 323 3.40 15.20 11.39
N THR A 324 4.43 15.89 10.88
CA THR A 324 4.84 17.22 11.31
C THR A 324 4.69 18.18 10.14
N ASP A 325 3.76 19.13 10.26
CA ASP A 325 3.42 20.07 9.19
C ASP A 325 3.39 21.50 9.68
N SER A 326 4.36 22.31 9.26
CA SER A 326 4.49 23.71 9.66
C SER A 326 3.35 24.61 9.18
N GLN A 327 2.56 24.19 8.18
CA GLN A 327 1.44 24.95 7.62
C GLN A 327 0.07 24.47 8.11
N GLY A 328 0.01 23.42 8.94
CA GLY A 328 -1.25 22.96 9.53
C GLY A 328 -2.28 22.47 8.49
N VAL A 329 -1.82 21.95 7.35
CA VAL A 329 -2.65 21.45 6.25
C VAL A 329 -2.97 19.97 6.42
N SER A 330 -2.05 19.23 7.03
CA SER A 330 -2.11 17.78 7.09
C SER A 330 -3.24 17.29 7.98
N GLU A 331 -3.90 16.23 7.53
CA GLU A 331 -5.07 15.64 8.18
C GLU A 331 -5.02 14.10 8.09
N LEU A 332 -5.71 13.43 9.00
CA LEU A 332 -5.75 11.97 9.12
C LEU A 332 -7.20 11.49 9.25
N LYS A 333 -7.57 10.44 8.50
CA LYS A 333 -8.89 9.80 8.60
C LYS A 333 -8.78 8.26 8.58
N PRO A 334 -9.42 7.55 9.52
CA PRO A 334 -10.00 8.07 10.77
C PRO A 334 -8.94 8.64 11.71
N ALA A 335 -9.29 9.72 12.43
CA ALA A 335 -8.43 10.34 13.44
C ALA A 335 -8.48 9.63 14.81
N THR A 336 -9.30 8.58 14.96
CA THR A 336 -9.48 7.86 16.22
C THR A 336 -8.16 7.34 16.77
N GLY A 337 -7.88 7.61 18.04
CA GLY A 337 -6.62 7.20 18.68
C GLY A 337 -5.38 8.00 18.27
N SER A 338 -5.53 9.06 17.47
CA SER A 338 -4.43 9.98 17.15
C SER A 338 -4.33 11.13 18.16
N HIS A 339 -3.10 11.56 18.42
CA HIS A 339 -2.78 12.75 19.18
C HIS A 339 -2.48 13.90 18.22
N ILE A 340 -3.41 14.84 18.13
CA ILE A 340 -3.29 16.04 17.29
C ILE A 340 -2.98 17.23 18.20
N GLY A 341 -1.84 17.87 17.99
CA GLY A 341 -1.40 19.04 18.74
C GLY A 341 -0.85 20.13 17.83
N ALA A 342 -0.81 21.36 18.33
CA ALA A 342 -0.11 22.43 17.65
C ALA A 342 1.42 22.16 17.67
N LEU A 343 2.11 22.55 16.61
CA LEU A 343 3.57 22.63 16.65
C LEU A 343 3.99 23.77 17.59
N PRO A 344 4.97 23.53 18.48
CA PRO A 344 5.42 24.51 19.45
C PRO A 344 6.13 25.72 18.83
#